data_AF-A0A285SYE4-F1
#
_entry.id   AF-A0A285SYE4-F1
#
_cell.length_a   1.000
_cell.length_b   1.000
_cell.length_c   1.000
_cell.angle_alpha   90.00
_cell.angle_beta   90.00
_cell.angle_gamma   90.00
#
_symmetry.space_group_name_H-M   'P 1'
#
loop_
_entity.id
_entity.type
_entity.pdbx_description
1 polymer ?
#
loop_
_entity_poly.entity_id
_entity_poly.type
_entity_poly.pdbx_seq_one_letter_code
_entity_poly.pdbx_strand_id
1 'polypeptide(L)'
;MDGSVSKGASMELKKETELAIHTYVILELAIKSIEHDKKLFDSFQFKRSYLPLMDQFLESLTEEFKQTSKRLYKEGIKKETYQRINNEKCLYTFLYRGEVIPFVYQSVDLKNQVERKIETFLKKS
;
A
#
# COMPACT_ATOMS: atom_id res chain seq x y z
N MET A 1 -1.76 14.43 -10.92
CA MET A 1 -2.62 15.45 -10.30
C MET A 1 -2.49 15.30 -8.80
N ASP A 2 -2.24 16.44 -8.16
CA ASP A 2 -1.53 16.60 -6.87
C ASP A 2 -2.26 16.03 -5.66
N GLY A 3 -1.58 15.14 -4.93
CA GLY A 3 -1.87 14.88 -3.52
C GLY A 3 -1.03 15.84 -2.68
N SER A 4 -1.67 16.85 -2.09
CA SER A 4 -1.02 17.87 -1.28
C SER A 4 -0.48 17.26 0.02
N VAL A 5 0.83 16.99 0.05
CA VAL A 5 1.58 16.67 1.28
C VAL A 5 1.82 17.99 2.03
N SER A 6 1.27 18.11 3.24
CA SER A 6 1.51 19.28 4.10
C SER A 6 2.91 19.16 4.71
N LYS A 7 3.86 19.98 4.22
CA LYS A 7 5.27 20.02 4.67
C LYS A 7 5.37 20.65 6.07
N GLY A 8 5.64 19.82 7.08
CA GLY A 8 6.35 20.25 8.30
C GLY A 8 7.87 20.11 8.07
N ALA A 9 8.65 21.12 8.48
CA ALA A 9 10.11 21.20 8.40
C ALA A 9 10.82 19.93 8.95
N SER A 10 11.94 19.40 8.45
CA SER A 10 12.84 19.79 7.36
C SER A 10 13.70 18.59 6.94
N MET A 11 13.21 17.73 6.04
CA MET A 11 14.04 16.81 5.26
C MET A 11 13.37 16.54 3.91
N GLU A 12 13.99 16.98 2.82
CA GLU A 12 13.44 16.77 1.48
C GLU A 12 13.79 15.36 1.00
N LEU A 13 12.82 14.46 1.07
CA LEU A 13 12.95 13.14 0.45
C LEU A 13 13.09 13.32 -1.06
N LYS A 14 13.88 12.44 -1.70
CA LYS A 14 13.89 12.39 -3.16
C LYS A 14 12.49 12.00 -3.64
N LYS A 15 12.01 12.64 -4.71
CA LYS A 15 10.70 12.32 -5.31
C LYS A 15 10.52 10.83 -5.60
N GLU A 16 11.58 10.15 -6.04
CA GLU A 16 11.53 8.70 -6.27
C GLU A 16 11.29 7.89 -4.99
N THR A 17 11.86 8.34 -3.87
CA THR A 17 11.69 7.72 -2.56
C THR A 17 10.26 7.94 -2.05
N GLU A 18 9.72 9.15 -2.22
CA GLU A 18 8.31 9.43 -1.92
C GLU A 18 7.38 8.51 -2.72
N LEU A 19 7.62 8.37 -4.03
CA LEU A 19 6.86 7.46 -4.90
C LEU A 19 6.99 5.99 -4.46
N ALA A 20 8.17 5.56 -3.99
CA ALA A 20 8.37 4.22 -3.46
C ALA A 20 7.60 4.01 -2.15
N ILE A 21 7.55 5.01 -1.26
CA ILE A 21 6.73 4.99 -0.04
C ILE A 21 5.24 4.91 -0.40
N HIS A 22 4.78 5.73 -1.34
CA HIS A 22 3.39 5.67 -1.82
C HIS A 22 3.04 4.28 -2.39
N THR A 23 3.93 3.72 -3.21
CA THR A 23 3.78 2.38 -3.77
C THR A 23 3.71 1.32 -2.66
N TYR A 24 4.58 1.42 -1.66
CA TYR A 24 4.58 0.53 -0.50
C TYR A 24 3.23 0.54 0.22
N VAL A 25 2.67 1.72 0.50
CA VAL A 25 1.39 1.84 1.22
C VAL A 25 0.25 1.24 0.42
N ILE A 26 0.19 1.52 -0.89
CA ILE A 26 -0.84 0.98 -1.78
C ILE A 26 -0.75 -0.56 -1.84
N LEU A 27 0.45 -1.11 -2.00
CA LEU A 27 0.65 -2.57 -2.04
C LEU A 27 0.27 -3.24 -0.73
N GLU A 28 0.66 -2.66 0.42
CA GLU A 28 0.27 -3.19 1.74
C GLU A 28 -1.25 -3.29 1.87
N LEU A 29 -1.98 -2.24 1.44
CA LEU A 29 -3.43 -2.20 1.53
C LEU A 29 -4.11 -3.10 0.50
N ALA A 30 -3.55 -3.21 -0.71
CA ALA A 30 -4.05 -4.14 -1.73
C ALA A 30 -3.96 -5.59 -1.25
N ILE A 31 -2.81 -5.99 -0.68
CA ILE A 31 -2.63 -7.33 -0.10
C ILE A 31 -3.68 -7.59 0.98
N LYS A 32 -3.81 -6.69 1.97
CA LYS A 32 -4.81 -6.82 3.05
C LYS A 32 -6.25 -6.91 2.53
N SER A 33 -6.56 -6.17 1.46
CA SER A 33 -7.89 -6.19 0.85
C SER A 33 -8.18 -7.55 0.20
N ILE A 34 -7.26 -8.08 -0.60
CA ILE A 34 -7.43 -9.40 -1.23
C ILE A 34 -7.43 -10.53 -0.19
N GLU A 35 -6.60 -10.45 0.86
CA GLU A 35 -6.64 -11.41 1.97
C GLU A 35 -7.98 -11.39 2.71
N HIS A 36 -8.54 -10.20 2.92
CA HIS A 36 -9.85 -10.05 3.53
C HIS A 36 -10.95 -10.61 2.64
N ASP A 37 -10.95 -10.28 1.35
CA ASP A 37 -11.90 -10.80 0.38
C ASP A 37 -11.83 -12.32 0.33
N LYS A 38 -10.62 -12.89 0.22
CA LYS A 38 -10.40 -14.34 0.22
C LYS A 38 -11.03 -15.03 1.44
N LYS A 39 -10.93 -14.44 2.64
CA LYS A 39 -11.59 -14.95 3.85
C LYS A 39 -13.12 -14.89 3.77
N LEU A 40 -13.69 -13.85 3.14
CA LEU A 40 -15.14 -13.77 2.92
C LEU A 40 -15.62 -14.88 1.96
N PHE A 41 -14.81 -15.22 0.96
CA PHE A 41 -15.11 -16.30 0.01
C PHE A 41 -15.16 -17.69 0.64
N ASP A 42 -14.66 -17.89 1.87
CA ASP A 42 -14.77 -19.18 2.55
C ASP A 42 -16.23 -19.61 2.76
N SER A 43 -17.15 -18.65 2.85
CA SER A 43 -18.58 -18.85 3.00
C SER A 43 -19.32 -19.18 1.68
N PHE A 44 -18.66 -19.10 0.52
CA PHE A 44 -19.30 -19.25 -0.79
C PHE A 44 -19.26 -20.70 -1.30
N GLN A 45 -20.36 -21.15 -1.89
CA GLN A 45 -20.48 -22.50 -2.47
C GLN A 45 -19.54 -22.73 -3.67
N PHE A 46 -19.22 -21.69 -4.44
CA PHE A 46 -18.39 -21.76 -5.66
C PHE A 46 -16.96 -21.27 -5.49
N LYS A 47 -16.41 -21.29 -4.27
CA LYS A 47 -15.09 -20.74 -3.96
C LYS A 47 -13.92 -21.35 -4.74
N ARG A 48 -14.01 -22.62 -5.15
CA ARG A 48 -12.90 -23.34 -5.80
C ARG A 48 -12.36 -22.68 -7.07
N SER A 49 -13.21 -21.97 -7.83
CA SER A 49 -12.79 -21.28 -9.05
C SER A 49 -12.17 -19.91 -8.78
N TYR A 50 -12.53 -19.26 -7.67
CA TYR A 50 -12.06 -17.90 -7.33
C TYR A 50 -10.78 -17.90 -6.47
N LEU A 51 -10.59 -18.92 -5.63
CA LEU A 51 -9.42 -19.00 -4.75
C LEU A 51 -8.08 -19.00 -5.52
N PRO A 52 -7.90 -19.77 -6.62
CA PRO A 52 -6.65 -19.73 -7.38
C PRO A 52 -6.36 -18.35 -7.99
N LEU A 53 -7.41 -17.63 -8.40
CA LEU A 53 -7.26 -16.27 -8.94
C LEU A 53 -6.78 -15.30 -7.85
N MET A 54 -7.35 -15.39 -6.64
CA MET A 54 -6.90 -14.60 -5.50
C MET A 54 -5.47 -14.94 -5.08
N ASP A 55 -5.10 -16.21 -5.14
CA ASP A 55 -3.73 -16.66 -4.84
C ASP A 55 -2.72 -16.05 -5.83
N GLN A 56 -3.04 -16.02 -7.13
CA GLN A 56 -2.20 -15.38 -8.14
C GLN A 56 -2.06 -13.87 -7.90
N PHE A 57 -3.14 -13.19 -7.50
CA PHE A 57 -3.07 -11.77 -7.15
C PHE A 57 -2.21 -11.51 -5.92
N LEU A 58 -2.40 -12.33 -4.88
CA LEU A 58 -1.60 -12.23 -3.65
C LEU A 58 -0.13 -12.48 -3.94
N GLU A 59 0.21 -13.48 -4.75
CA GLU A 59 1.59 -13.75 -5.14
C GLU A 59 2.22 -12.55 -5.85
N SER A 60 1.52 -12.01 -6.87
CA SER A 60 2.00 -10.87 -7.65
C SER A 60 2.19 -9.61 -6.81
N LEU A 61 1.19 -9.27 -5.98
CA LEU A 61 1.25 -8.11 -5.08
C LEU A 61 2.34 -8.27 -4.02
N THR A 62 2.47 -9.48 -3.46
CA THR A 62 3.48 -9.78 -2.42
C THR A 62 4.88 -9.67 -2.98
N GLU A 63 5.13 -10.15 -4.20
CA GLU A 63 6.44 -10.03 -4.84
C GLU A 63 6.81 -8.57 -5.09
N GLU A 64 5.89 -7.77 -5.66
CA GLU A 64 6.12 -6.34 -5.85
C GLU A 64 6.33 -5.60 -4.51
N PHE A 65 5.58 -5.99 -3.47
CA PHE A 65 5.72 -5.43 -2.13
C PHE A 65 7.08 -5.74 -1.52
N LYS A 66 7.57 -6.98 -1.65
CA LYS A 66 8.90 -7.38 -1.18
C LYS A 66 9.99 -6.59 -1.87
N GLN A 67 9.90 -6.42 -3.19
CA GLN A 67 10.86 -5.64 -3.97
C GLN A 67 10.88 -4.17 -3.53
N THR A 68 9.70 -3.56 -3.40
CA THR A 68 9.55 -2.17 -2.95
C THR A 68 10.06 -1.98 -1.52
N SER A 69 9.70 -2.89 -0.61
CA SER A 69 10.16 -2.90 0.79
C SER A 69 11.68 -3.03 0.88
N LYS A 70 12.28 -3.92 0.09
CA LYS A 70 13.73 -4.12 0.03
C LYS A 70 14.44 -2.88 -0.50
N ARG A 71 13.87 -2.19 -1.49
CA ARG A 71 14.40 -0.91 -2.00
C ARG A 71 14.39 0.15 -0.90
N LEU A 72 13.25 0.37 -0.25
CA LEU A 72 13.14 1.35 0.84
C LEU A 72 14.10 1.03 1.99
N TYR A 73 14.21 -0.24 2.36
CA TYR A 73 15.13 -0.67 3.41
C TYR A 73 16.60 -0.38 3.06
N LYS A 74 17.01 -0.61 1.81
CA LYS A 74 18.37 -0.24 1.33
C LYS A 74 18.62 1.27 1.36
N GLU A 75 17.57 2.07 1.19
CA GLU A 75 17.63 3.52 1.34
C GLU A 75 17.60 3.96 2.81
N GLY A 76 17.49 3.03 3.77
CA GLY A 76 17.44 3.33 5.20
C GLY A 76 16.05 3.76 5.68
N ILE A 77 14.99 3.38 4.95
CA ILE A 77 13.60 3.76 5.22
C ILE A 77 12.84 2.55 5.71
N LYS A 78 12.11 2.72 6.82
CA LYS A 78 11.31 1.66 7.43
C LYS A 78 9.97 2.22 7.90
N LYS A 79 8.87 1.54 7.58
CA LYS A 79 7.57 1.86 8.17
C LYS A 79 7.64 1.70 9.69
N GLU A 80 7.16 2.70 10.41
CA GLU A 80 7.15 2.71 11.87
C GLU A 80 5.73 2.50 12.39
N THR A 81 4.78 3.36 12.02
CA THR A 81 3.40 3.25 12.49
C THR A 81 2.37 3.47 11.38
N TYR A 82 1.14 3.00 11.67
CA TYR A 82 -0.08 3.36 10.95
C TYR A 82 -1.11 3.79 12.00
N GLN A 83 -1.79 4.91 11.74
CA GLN A 83 -2.86 5.41 12.59
C GLN A 83 -4.02 5.88 11.72
N ARG A 84 -5.23 5.40 12.01
CA ARG A 84 -6.45 6.00 11.49
C ARG A 84 -6.69 7.30 12.26
N ILE A 85 -6.71 8.44 11.56
CA ILE A 85 -6.99 9.73 12.19
C ILE A 85 -8.51 9.86 12.38
N ASN A 86 -9.27 9.59 11.32
CA ASN A 86 -10.73 9.60 11.33
C ASN A 86 -11.27 8.73 10.16
N ASN A 87 -12.52 8.95 9.75
CA ASN A 87 -13.12 8.21 8.63
C ASN A 87 -12.59 8.63 7.25
N GLU A 88 -11.99 9.82 7.15
CA GLU A 88 -11.57 10.43 5.90
C GLU A 88 -10.05 10.40 5.71
N LYS A 89 -9.27 10.21 6.79
CA LYS A 89 -7.81 10.30 6.76
C LYS A 89 -7.12 9.23 7.59
N CYS A 90 -5.94 8.84 7.13
CA CYS A 90 -4.99 8.05 7.90
C CYS A 90 -3.57 8.60 7.81
N LEU A 91 -2.75 8.27 8.79
CA LEU A 91 -1.36 8.62 8.91
C LEU A 91 -0.51 7.35 8.83
N TYR A 92 0.52 7.40 8.00
CA TYR A 92 1.63 6.46 8.03
C TYR A 92 2.88 7.22 8.48
N THR A 93 3.70 6.62 9.33
CA THR A 93 5.02 7.18 9.67
C THR A 93 6.13 6.24 9.23
N PHE A 94 7.24 6.83 8.79
CA PHE A 94 8.43 6.12 8.35
C PHE A 94 9.67 6.67 9.04
N LEU A 95 10.53 5.79 9.55
CA LEU A 95 11.84 6.16 10.05
C LEU A 95 12.81 6.32 8.89
N TYR A 96 13.50 7.46 8.81
CA TYR A 96 14.57 7.74 7.86
C TYR A 96 15.67 8.57 8.54
N ARG A 97 16.91 8.08 8.53
CA ARG A 97 18.07 8.74 9.16
C ARG A 97 17.86 9.19 10.63
N GLY A 98 17.08 8.43 11.38
CA GLY A 98 16.77 8.74 12.79
C GLY A 98 15.58 9.68 12.98
N GLU A 99 14.97 10.18 11.89
CA GLU A 99 13.80 11.04 11.93
C GLU A 99 12.54 10.28 11.50
N VAL A 100 11.42 10.64 12.10
CA VAL A 100 10.10 10.08 11.78
C VAL A 100 9.39 11.01 10.80
N ILE A 101 9.14 10.51 9.59
CA ILE A 101 8.52 11.24 8.50
C ILE A 101 7.04 10.85 8.37
N PRO A 102 6.11 11.80 8.50
CA PRO A 102 4.67 11.54 8.38
C PRO A 102 4.18 11.61 6.93
N PHE A 103 3.28 10.70 6.57
CA PHE A 103 2.53 10.68 5.32
C PHE A 103 1.04 10.58 5.63
N VAL A 104 0.30 11.65 5.39
CA VAL A 104 -1.15 11.71 5.58
C VAL A 104 -1.85 11.45 4.25
N TYR A 105 -2.81 10.53 4.27
CA TYR A 105 -3.60 10.14 3.11
C TYR A 105 -5.07 10.43 3.34
N GLN A 106 -5.76 10.85 2.28
CA GLN A 106 -7.22 10.79 2.21
C GLN A 106 -7.63 9.35 1.94
N SER A 107 -8.55 8.81 2.73
CA SER A 107 -9.01 7.43 2.64
C SER A 107 -9.66 7.12 1.30
N VAL A 108 -10.40 8.08 0.72
CA VAL A 108 -11.04 7.94 -0.59
C VAL A 108 -9.98 7.80 -1.71
N ASP A 109 -8.97 8.67 -1.71
CA ASP A 109 -7.91 8.62 -2.72
C ASP A 109 -7.08 7.34 -2.61
N LEU A 110 -6.85 6.88 -1.38
CA LEU A 110 -6.10 5.66 -1.14
C LEU A 110 -6.88 4.43 -1.61
N LYS A 111 -8.18 4.39 -1.33
CA LYS A 111 -9.08 3.34 -1.84
C LYS A 111 -9.07 3.30 -3.37
N ASN A 112 -9.26 4.44 -4.02
CA ASN A 112 -9.24 4.54 -5.48
C ASN A 112 -7.91 4.05 -6.08
N GLN A 113 -6.77 4.35 -5.42
CA GLN A 113 -5.45 3.89 -5.88
C GLN A 113 -5.24 2.39 -5.67
N VAL A 114 -5.74 1.83 -4.57
CA VAL A 114 -5.71 0.39 -4.30
C VAL A 114 -6.57 -0.36 -5.32
N GLU A 115 -7.78 0.11 -5.60
CA GLU A 115 -8.66 -0.49 -6.61
C GLU A 115 -7.99 -0.52 -7.99
N ARG A 116 -7.46 0.62 -8.46
CA ARG A 116 -6.70 0.70 -9.73
C ARG A 116 -5.51 -0.24 -9.77
N LYS A 117 -4.81 -0.42 -8.63
CA LYS A 117 -3.68 -1.33 -8.52
C LYS A 117 -4.11 -2.78 -8.74
N ILE A 118 -5.20 -3.19 -8.09
CA ILE A 118 -5.79 -4.54 -8.25
C ILE A 118 -6.28 -4.75 -9.69
N GLU A 119 -7.00 -3.78 -10.26
CA GLU A 119 -7.49 -3.84 -11.65
C GLU A 119 -6.37 -3.99 -12.68
N THR A 120 -5.20 -3.40 -12.41
CA THR A 120 -4.04 -3.51 -13.30
C THR A 120 -3.53 -4.96 -13.40
N PHE A 121 -3.67 -5.74 -12.33
CA PHE A 121 -3.34 -7.17 -12.35
C PHE A 121 -4.42 -7.98 -13.06
N LEU A 122 -5.69 -7.65 -12.85
CA LEU A 122 -6.82 -8.30 -13.54
C LEU A 122 -6.73 -8.22 -15.07
N LYS A 123 -6.24 -7.10 -15.63
CA LYS A 123 -6.09 -6.92 -17.09
C LYS A 123 -4.88 -7.62 -17.69
N LYS A 124 -3.95 -8.12 -16.86
CA LYS A 124 -2.74 -8.82 -17.31
C LYS A 124 -2.91 -10.35 -17.37
N SER A 125 -3.96 -10.87 -16.74
CA SER A 125 -4.36 -12.28 -16.74
C SER A 125 -5.30 -12.60 -17.90
#